data_AF-A0A6G8PY29-F1
#
_entry.id   AF-A0A6G8PY29-F1
#
_cell.length_a   1.000
_cell.length_b   1.000
_cell.length_c   1.000
_cell.angle_alpha   90.00
_cell.angle_beta   90.00
_cell.angle_gamma   90.00
#
_symmetry.space_group_name_H-M   'P 1'
#
loop_
_entity.id
_entity.type
_entity.pdbx_description
1 polymer ?
#
loop_
_entity_poly.entity_id
_entity_poly.type
_entity_poly.pdbx_seq_one_letter_code
_entity_poly.pdbx_strand_id
1 'polypeptide(L)'
;MYGGGHPPGLLPLRARGSVALSLVGAVGALGTPFLLDDGSGTLGGLVLYACVVLAGTGAIYAYRGWPSLLAVSFVGGWSVLLAGFWSAPSPTTGRYPEDLVALQLGVSFAWLLFWLVPTLREALRARYPAALPSPANAFVGGGVLAHATSVSSPLVALAFTQAIWQPASGVLGSVALAAAALYALAALALRRLEGTHIQSASLSFTQALVALLLLTISMVLVLDGDALLFALAAEAAVLHAAARRISSRVLSFEAHVLWAAVAVWVCGRLLIGLLVGPFPGSLPAPFLGAASLTDLAVIVLAFLSSRELSPRGATSTYRALAHAAVLAWLARELLPLPYGETWALLSWAFYAVALHLVSRRLPRGGTGEVAHVVSAAVAVWLGARLVGGTLAPGYPGAPIFNAQGLADLAVIALLALAGLLPGAVSPRRLARVYGLAAHAAFLAWLWRELSMPPGGEAYVTVAWGSYAVALLVAGLRLDRVSLFRAGMTTLFLVVGKLFLVDLASIEAVWRVLLFLGFGALFLALSFYTRSLWRPGRNGPIPGSEES
;
A
#
# COMPACT_ATOMS: atom_id res chain seq x y z
N MET A 1 -74.67 16.57 2.06
CA MET A 1 -74.17 16.01 0.79
C MET A 1 -74.17 17.13 -0.25
N TYR A 2 -73.01 17.67 -0.60
CA TYR A 2 -72.78 18.34 -1.88
C TYR A 2 -71.29 18.15 -2.21
N GLY A 3 -71.02 17.14 -3.04
CA GLY A 3 -69.70 16.85 -3.57
C GLY A 3 -69.44 17.72 -4.80
N GLY A 4 -68.61 18.74 -4.63
CA GLY A 4 -67.99 19.45 -5.75
C GLY A 4 -66.80 18.62 -6.26
N GLY A 5 -67.06 17.72 -7.20
CA GLY A 5 -66.02 16.99 -7.92
C GLY A 5 -65.28 17.92 -8.88
N HIS A 6 -64.10 18.41 -8.48
CA HIS A 6 -63.14 18.95 -9.44
C HIS A 6 -62.69 17.81 -10.39
N PRO A 7 -62.61 18.05 -11.71
CA PRO A 7 -62.21 17.00 -12.65
C PRO A 7 -60.74 16.60 -12.41
N PRO A 8 -60.44 15.32 -12.13
CA PRO A 8 -59.11 14.87 -11.73
C PRO A 8 -58.04 14.89 -12.85
N GLY A 9 -58.33 15.42 -14.04
CA GLY A 9 -57.46 15.32 -15.23
C GLY A 9 -56.73 16.59 -15.69
N LEU A 10 -57.16 17.80 -15.29
CA LEU A 10 -56.66 19.05 -15.90
C LEU A 10 -55.40 19.64 -15.24
N LEU A 11 -55.24 19.47 -13.93
CA LEU A 11 -54.08 19.93 -13.17
C LEU A 11 -52.75 19.29 -13.62
N PRO A 12 -52.65 17.97 -13.87
CA PRO A 12 -51.39 17.36 -14.32
C PRO A 12 -51.00 17.77 -15.75
N LEU A 13 -51.98 18.05 -16.64
CA LEU A 13 -51.72 18.51 -18.01
C LEU A 13 -51.18 19.94 -18.06
N ARG A 14 -51.76 20.87 -17.28
CA ARG A 14 -51.25 22.25 -17.16
C ARG A 14 -49.83 22.30 -16.60
N ALA A 15 -49.54 21.49 -15.59
CA ALA A 15 -48.21 21.42 -14.98
C ALA A 15 -47.15 20.83 -15.94
N ARG A 16 -47.51 19.87 -16.79
CA ARG A 16 -46.61 19.34 -17.83
C ARG A 16 -46.38 20.34 -18.97
N GLY A 17 -47.43 21.05 -19.39
CA GLY A 17 -47.35 22.06 -20.44
C GLY A 17 -46.45 23.25 -20.07
N SER A 18 -46.49 23.71 -18.82
CA SER A 18 -45.64 24.82 -18.37
C SER A 18 -44.16 24.43 -18.31
N VAL A 19 -43.82 23.20 -17.91
CA VAL A 19 -42.43 22.69 -17.95
C VAL A 19 -41.92 22.64 -19.39
N ALA A 20 -42.71 22.09 -20.32
CA ALA A 20 -42.31 22.00 -21.73
C ALA A 20 -42.06 23.38 -22.35
N LEU A 21 -42.95 24.35 -22.11
CA LEU A 21 -42.78 25.72 -22.58
C LEU A 21 -41.52 26.38 -22.01
N SER A 22 -41.22 26.17 -20.72
CA SER A 22 -39.99 26.70 -20.12
C SER A 22 -38.72 26.03 -20.64
N LEU A 23 -38.76 24.74 -21.00
CA LEU A 23 -37.63 24.05 -21.64
C LEU A 23 -37.38 24.61 -23.03
N VAL A 24 -38.42 24.76 -23.86
CA VAL A 24 -38.31 25.37 -25.19
C VAL A 24 -37.80 26.80 -25.08
N GLY A 25 -38.31 27.58 -24.11
CA GLY A 25 -37.82 28.93 -23.82
C GLY A 25 -36.35 28.95 -23.42
N ALA A 26 -35.89 28.04 -22.55
CA ALA A 26 -34.49 27.98 -22.13
C ALA A 26 -33.55 27.57 -23.26
N VAL A 27 -33.91 26.53 -24.03
CA VAL A 27 -33.13 26.10 -25.21
C VAL A 27 -33.09 27.21 -26.26
N GLY A 28 -34.22 27.84 -26.55
CA GLY A 28 -34.31 28.96 -27.49
C GLY A 28 -33.47 30.15 -27.03
N ALA A 29 -33.55 30.53 -25.75
CA ALA A 29 -32.76 31.62 -25.20
C ALA A 29 -31.25 31.31 -25.28
N LEU A 30 -30.80 30.14 -24.82
CA LEU A 30 -29.38 29.78 -24.88
C LEU A 30 -28.85 29.61 -26.32
N GLY A 31 -29.72 29.26 -27.27
CA GLY A 31 -29.37 29.15 -28.69
C GLY A 31 -29.43 30.47 -29.47
N THR A 32 -30.17 31.48 -28.97
CA THR A 32 -30.41 32.75 -29.67
C THR A 32 -29.13 33.46 -30.11
N PRO A 33 -28.07 33.56 -29.28
CA PRO A 33 -26.85 34.24 -29.68
C PRO A 33 -26.16 33.62 -30.90
N PHE A 34 -26.34 32.31 -31.15
CA PHE A 34 -25.72 31.62 -32.28
C PHE A 34 -26.59 31.63 -33.53
N LEU A 35 -27.90 31.80 -33.38
CA LEU A 35 -28.84 31.89 -34.49
C LEU A 35 -28.90 33.29 -35.10
N LEU A 36 -28.66 34.31 -34.26
CA LEU A 36 -28.71 35.72 -34.65
C LEU A 36 -27.32 36.34 -34.78
N ASP A 37 -26.25 35.54 -34.75
CA ASP A 37 -24.89 36.04 -34.86
C ASP A 37 -24.64 36.62 -36.25
N ASP A 38 -24.42 37.93 -36.33
CA ASP A 38 -24.02 38.67 -37.53
C ASP A 38 -22.53 39.05 -37.50
N GLY A 39 -21.78 38.55 -36.51
CA GLY A 39 -20.36 38.84 -36.30
C GLY A 39 -20.07 40.18 -35.61
N SER A 40 -21.10 40.94 -35.20
CA SER A 40 -20.94 42.21 -34.47
C SER A 40 -20.89 42.06 -32.94
N GLY A 41 -21.21 40.86 -32.43
CA GLY A 41 -21.28 40.58 -30.99
C GLY A 41 -19.92 40.58 -30.29
N THR A 42 -19.90 40.95 -29.01
CA THR A 42 -18.71 40.85 -28.15
C THR A 42 -18.81 39.64 -27.23
N LEU A 43 -17.66 39.08 -26.85
CA LEU A 43 -17.59 37.97 -25.89
C LEU A 43 -18.23 38.36 -24.54
N GLY A 44 -17.96 39.57 -24.04
CA GLY A 44 -18.58 40.08 -22.82
C GLY A 44 -20.10 40.18 -22.93
N GLY A 45 -20.64 40.59 -24.08
CA GLY A 45 -22.08 40.63 -24.35
C GLY A 45 -22.71 39.23 -24.35
N LEU A 46 -22.07 38.26 -24.99
CA LEU A 46 -22.50 36.85 -24.98
C LEU A 46 -22.55 36.30 -23.55
N VAL A 47 -21.50 36.55 -22.76
CA VAL A 47 -21.40 36.08 -21.37
C VAL A 47 -22.47 36.74 -20.50
N LEU A 48 -22.65 38.05 -20.59
CA LEU A 48 -23.67 38.77 -19.82
C LEU A 48 -25.08 38.25 -20.16
N TYR A 49 -25.37 38.06 -21.44
CA TYR A 49 -26.63 37.48 -21.91
C TYR A 49 -26.85 36.09 -21.31
N ALA A 50 -25.85 35.22 -21.39
CA ALA A 50 -25.91 33.87 -20.82
C ALA A 50 -26.18 33.92 -19.31
N CYS A 51 -25.49 34.78 -18.56
CA CYS A 51 -25.69 34.95 -17.13
C CYS A 51 -27.13 35.38 -16.79
N VAL A 52 -27.73 36.29 -17.56
CA VAL A 52 -29.13 36.72 -17.35
C VAL A 52 -30.11 35.57 -17.58
N VAL A 53 -29.93 34.82 -18.68
CA VAL A 53 -30.77 33.65 -18.99
C VAL A 53 -30.63 32.57 -17.92
N LEU A 54 -29.40 32.29 -17.48
CA LEU A 54 -29.11 31.32 -16.42
C LEU A 54 -29.68 31.77 -15.07
N ALA A 55 -29.59 33.07 -14.71
CA ALA A 55 -30.22 33.60 -13.51
C ALA A 55 -31.74 33.40 -13.52
N GLY A 56 -32.40 33.70 -14.65
CA GLY A 56 -33.84 33.52 -14.81
C GLY A 56 -34.26 32.06 -14.69
N THR A 57 -33.60 31.16 -15.41
CA THR A 57 -33.89 29.72 -15.34
C THR A 57 -33.57 29.11 -13.97
N GLY A 58 -32.49 29.58 -13.33
CA GLY A 58 -32.13 29.25 -11.96
C GLY A 58 -33.17 29.68 -10.93
N ALA A 59 -33.73 30.89 -11.06
CA ALA A 59 -34.82 31.37 -10.20
C ALA A 59 -36.11 30.57 -10.38
N ILE A 60 -36.45 30.21 -11.62
CA ILE A 60 -37.61 29.34 -11.90
C ILE A 60 -37.40 27.97 -11.24
N TYR A 61 -36.21 27.39 -11.36
CA TYR A 61 -35.88 26.15 -10.67
C TYR A 61 -35.93 26.32 -9.14
N ALA A 62 -35.37 27.40 -8.60
CA ALA A 62 -35.36 27.70 -7.16
C ALA A 62 -36.77 27.82 -6.56
N TYR A 63 -37.77 28.22 -7.36
CA TYR A 63 -39.17 28.31 -6.93
C TYR A 63 -39.97 27.04 -7.26
N ARG A 64 -39.97 26.60 -8.52
CA ARG A 64 -40.80 25.50 -9.05
C ARG A 64 -40.19 24.10 -8.93
N GLY A 65 -38.85 24.00 -8.83
CA GLY A 65 -38.14 22.74 -8.65
C GLY A 65 -38.11 21.83 -9.86
N TRP A 66 -38.11 22.36 -11.08
CA TRP A 66 -38.15 21.58 -12.32
C TRP A 66 -36.77 21.04 -12.72
N PRO A 67 -36.45 19.74 -12.51
CA PRO A 67 -35.09 19.21 -12.68
C PRO A 67 -34.63 19.26 -14.14
N SER A 68 -35.54 19.04 -15.08
CA SER A 68 -35.25 19.15 -16.52
C SER A 68 -34.77 20.54 -16.92
N LEU A 69 -35.34 21.60 -16.32
CA LEU A 69 -34.93 22.97 -16.60
C LEU A 69 -33.50 23.21 -16.09
N LEU A 70 -33.20 22.76 -14.86
CA LEU A 70 -31.84 22.84 -14.32
C LEU A 70 -30.83 22.07 -15.20
N ALA A 71 -31.18 20.87 -15.65
CA ALA A 71 -30.31 20.06 -16.51
C ALA A 71 -30.03 20.74 -17.86
N VAL A 72 -31.06 21.28 -18.51
CA VAL A 72 -30.91 22.04 -19.77
C VAL A 72 -30.07 23.30 -19.55
N SER A 73 -30.34 24.07 -18.50
CA SER A 73 -29.56 25.26 -18.16
C SER A 73 -28.11 24.90 -17.85
N PHE A 74 -27.85 23.79 -17.14
CA PHE A 74 -26.51 23.32 -16.83
C PHE A 74 -25.72 23.01 -18.10
N VAL A 75 -26.26 22.13 -18.96
CA VAL A 75 -25.58 21.72 -20.19
C VAL A 75 -25.44 22.90 -21.16
N GLY A 76 -26.53 23.63 -21.39
CA GLY A 76 -26.53 24.77 -22.31
C GLY A 76 -25.67 25.93 -21.82
N GLY A 77 -25.70 26.25 -20.53
CA GLY A 77 -24.87 27.30 -19.94
C GLY A 77 -23.38 27.05 -20.09
N TRP A 78 -22.91 25.85 -19.74
CA TRP A 78 -21.51 25.48 -19.96
C TRP A 78 -21.15 25.41 -21.45
N SER A 79 -22.08 24.97 -22.31
CA SER A 79 -21.86 24.93 -23.77
C SER A 79 -21.73 26.33 -24.37
N VAL A 80 -22.51 27.31 -23.92
CA VAL A 80 -22.41 28.71 -24.36
C VAL A 80 -21.06 29.30 -23.97
N LEU A 81 -20.61 29.10 -22.73
CA LEU A 81 -19.30 29.55 -22.27
C LEU A 81 -18.16 28.86 -23.03
N LEU A 82 -18.31 27.57 -23.33
CA LEU A 82 -17.36 26.80 -24.13
C LEU A 82 -17.30 27.32 -25.57
N ALA A 83 -18.45 27.59 -26.19
CA ALA A 83 -18.52 28.17 -27.52
C ALA A 83 -17.85 29.56 -27.57
N GLY A 84 -18.10 30.41 -26.57
CA GLY A 84 -17.43 31.71 -26.44
C GLY A 84 -15.90 31.60 -26.28
N PHE A 85 -15.42 30.53 -25.63
CA PHE A 85 -13.99 30.23 -25.56
C PHE A 85 -13.42 29.76 -26.91
N TRP A 86 -14.13 28.88 -27.63
CA TRP A 86 -13.67 28.29 -28.90
C TRP A 86 -13.87 29.18 -30.13
N SER A 87 -14.75 30.17 -30.07
CA SER A 87 -14.90 31.19 -31.13
C SER A 87 -13.69 32.14 -31.23
N ALA A 88 -12.60 31.86 -30.50
CA ALA A 88 -11.35 32.59 -30.53
C ALA A 88 -10.53 32.27 -31.80
N PRO A 89 -9.88 33.27 -32.45
CA PRO A 89 -9.18 33.04 -33.70
C PRO A 89 -7.87 32.27 -33.55
N SER A 90 -7.54 31.51 -34.60
CA SER A 90 -6.24 30.84 -34.84
C SER A 90 -5.06 31.83 -34.85
N PRO A 91 -3.82 31.39 -34.51
CA PRO A 91 -2.59 32.20 -34.54
C PRO A 91 -2.25 32.86 -35.89
N THR A 92 -3.07 32.66 -36.92
CA THR A 92 -2.94 33.24 -38.27
C THR A 92 -3.59 34.63 -38.41
N THR A 93 -4.50 35.04 -37.52
CA THR A 93 -5.29 36.29 -37.68
C THR A 93 -5.05 37.38 -36.62
N GLY A 94 -4.24 37.11 -35.59
CA GLY A 94 -3.70 38.15 -34.69
C GLY A 94 -4.69 38.91 -33.77
N ARG A 95 -5.95 38.45 -33.61
CA ARG A 95 -6.90 39.02 -32.64
C ARG A 95 -7.00 38.14 -31.39
N TYR A 96 -6.57 38.67 -30.24
CA TYR A 96 -6.83 38.07 -28.93
C TYR A 96 -8.31 38.26 -28.54
N PRO A 97 -8.93 37.34 -27.79
CA PRO A 97 -10.25 37.56 -27.23
C PRO A 97 -10.24 38.82 -26.36
N GLU A 98 -11.11 39.78 -26.69
CA GLU A 98 -11.06 41.13 -26.11
C GLU A 98 -11.44 41.17 -24.61
N ASP A 99 -11.99 40.11 -24.04
CA ASP A 99 -12.46 40.12 -22.65
C ASP A 99 -12.48 38.73 -21.95
N LEU A 100 -11.29 38.15 -21.73
CA LEU A 100 -11.14 36.91 -20.96
C LEU A 100 -11.58 37.05 -19.48
N VAL A 101 -11.57 38.28 -18.96
CA VAL A 101 -12.06 38.58 -17.61
C VAL A 101 -13.57 38.38 -17.54
N ALA A 102 -14.33 38.89 -18.51
CA ALA A 102 -15.77 38.64 -18.58
C ALA A 102 -16.07 37.14 -18.66
N LEU A 103 -15.31 36.38 -19.47
CA LEU A 103 -15.48 34.93 -19.56
C LEU A 103 -15.23 34.23 -18.20
N GLN A 104 -14.17 34.58 -17.48
CA GLN A 104 -13.90 34.05 -16.15
C GLN A 104 -14.99 34.42 -15.12
N LEU A 105 -15.54 35.64 -15.19
CA LEU A 105 -16.67 36.06 -14.36
C LEU A 105 -17.92 35.24 -14.68
N GLY A 106 -18.19 34.96 -15.96
CA GLY A 106 -19.26 34.07 -16.40
C GLY A 106 -19.11 32.64 -15.89
N VAL A 107 -17.90 32.08 -15.96
CA VAL A 107 -17.55 30.76 -15.39
C VAL A 107 -17.78 30.74 -13.88
N SER A 108 -17.33 31.78 -13.17
CA SER A 108 -17.51 31.91 -11.73
C SER A 108 -18.99 32.02 -11.35
N PHE A 109 -19.76 32.81 -12.11
CA PHE A 109 -21.21 32.92 -11.95
C PHE A 109 -21.92 31.59 -12.18
N ALA A 110 -21.63 30.90 -13.28
CA ALA A 110 -22.21 29.61 -13.61
C ALA A 110 -21.89 28.56 -12.54
N TRP A 111 -20.64 28.51 -12.08
CA TRP A 111 -20.23 27.63 -10.97
C TRP A 111 -21.07 27.89 -9.71
N LEU A 112 -21.13 29.14 -9.25
CA LEU A 112 -21.89 29.49 -8.05
C LEU A 112 -23.39 29.22 -8.21
N LEU A 113 -23.96 29.51 -9.38
CA LEU A 113 -25.37 29.27 -9.66
C LEU A 113 -25.70 27.76 -9.63
N PHE A 114 -24.96 26.95 -10.38
CA PHE A 114 -25.23 25.51 -10.50
C PHE A 114 -24.82 24.73 -9.25
N TRP A 115 -24.01 25.32 -8.38
CA TRP A 115 -23.71 24.75 -7.07
C TRP A 115 -24.72 25.21 -6.00
N LEU A 116 -24.86 26.51 -5.74
CA LEU A 116 -25.62 27.03 -4.60
C LEU A 116 -27.13 26.89 -4.75
N VAL A 117 -27.67 27.14 -5.95
CA VAL A 117 -29.13 27.12 -6.15
C VAL A 117 -29.72 25.72 -5.91
N PRO A 118 -29.22 24.63 -6.52
CA PRO A 118 -29.78 23.31 -6.28
C PRO A 118 -29.47 22.75 -4.90
N THR A 119 -28.31 23.03 -4.34
CA THR A 119 -27.98 22.59 -2.97
C THR A 119 -28.86 23.26 -1.93
N LEU A 120 -28.99 24.59 -1.98
CA LEU A 120 -29.79 25.34 -1.02
C LEU A 120 -31.27 25.03 -1.16
N ARG A 121 -31.80 24.96 -2.39
CA ARG A 121 -33.20 24.58 -2.62
C ARG A 121 -33.50 23.24 -1.98
N GLU A 122 -32.68 22.24 -2.23
CA GLU A 122 -33.01 20.88 -1.80
C GLU A 122 -32.78 20.66 -0.30
N ALA A 123 -31.80 21.36 0.28
CA ALA A 123 -31.65 21.45 1.73
C ALA A 123 -32.86 22.14 2.41
N LEU A 124 -33.36 23.25 1.84
CA LEU A 124 -34.55 23.94 2.36
C LEU A 124 -35.82 23.12 2.16
N ARG A 125 -35.93 22.40 1.04
CA ARG A 125 -37.08 21.53 0.73
C ARG A 125 -37.16 20.38 1.73
N ALA A 126 -36.04 19.78 2.11
CA ALA A 126 -36.00 18.74 3.13
C ALA A 126 -36.57 19.23 4.47
N ARG A 127 -36.37 20.51 4.80
CA ARG A 127 -36.87 21.14 6.04
C ARG A 127 -38.31 21.65 5.92
N TYR A 128 -38.70 22.17 4.76
CA TYR A 128 -40.02 22.78 4.52
C TYR A 128 -40.71 22.15 3.30
N PRO A 129 -41.10 20.85 3.37
CA PRO A 129 -41.62 20.13 2.22
C PRO A 129 -42.95 20.68 1.68
N ALA A 130 -43.77 21.30 2.54
CA ALA A 130 -45.04 21.91 2.13
C ALA A 130 -44.87 23.24 1.38
N ALA A 131 -43.76 23.95 1.58
CA ALA A 131 -43.50 25.25 0.96
C ALA A 131 -42.85 25.13 -0.42
N LEU A 132 -42.11 24.04 -0.67
CA LEU A 132 -41.29 23.85 -1.86
C LEU A 132 -41.81 22.66 -2.69
N PRO A 133 -42.48 22.90 -3.83
CA PRO A 133 -43.10 21.84 -4.61
C PRO A 133 -42.06 20.88 -5.21
N SER A 134 -42.44 19.61 -5.33
CA SER A 134 -41.67 18.59 -6.04
C SER A 134 -42.45 18.08 -7.24
N PRO A 135 -41.88 18.09 -8.46
CA PRO A 135 -42.54 17.47 -9.60
C PRO A 135 -42.60 15.95 -9.39
N ALA A 136 -43.82 15.40 -9.34
CA ALA A 136 -44.07 13.98 -9.05
C ALA A 136 -43.56 13.01 -10.14
N ASN A 137 -43.25 13.51 -11.35
CA ASN A 137 -42.98 12.70 -12.54
C ASN A 137 -41.65 13.06 -13.24
N ALA A 138 -40.65 13.56 -12.51
CA ALA A 138 -39.36 13.89 -13.12
C ALA A 138 -38.53 12.63 -13.38
N PHE A 139 -37.95 12.51 -14.58
CA PHE A 139 -37.05 11.40 -14.95
C PHE A 139 -35.78 11.36 -14.07
N VAL A 140 -35.28 12.52 -13.67
CA VAL A 140 -34.19 12.69 -12.71
C VAL A 140 -34.68 13.57 -11.56
N GLY A 141 -34.49 13.13 -10.32
CA GLY A 141 -34.87 13.89 -9.13
C GLY A 141 -33.99 15.12 -8.89
N GLY A 142 -34.56 16.19 -8.34
CA GLY A 142 -33.83 17.42 -8.01
C GLY A 142 -32.61 17.20 -7.10
N GLY A 143 -32.72 16.33 -6.11
CA GLY A 143 -31.59 15.93 -5.27
C GLY A 143 -30.43 15.28 -6.03
N VAL A 144 -30.72 14.41 -7.00
CA VAL A 144 -29.67 13.78 -7.82
C VAL A 144 -28.89 14.84 -8.61
N LEU A 145 -29.61 15.80 -9.21
CA LEU A 145 -28.96 16.92 -9.88
C LEU A 145 -28.17 17.81 -8.92
N ALA A 146 -28.68 18.08 -7.71
CA ALA A 146 -27.94 18.86 -6.72
C ALA A 146 -26.61 18.21 -6.33
N HIS A 147 -26.57 16.88 -6.19
CA HIS A 147 -25.32 16.15 -6.00
C HIS A 147 -24.41 16.23 -7.22
N ALA A 148 -24.95 15.94 -8.41
CA ALA A 148 -24.18 15.93 -9.66
C ALA A 148 -23.56 17.29 -9.95
N THR A 149 -24.34 18.37 -9.89
CA THR A 149 -23.85 19.73 -10.14
C THR A 149 -22.90 20.22 -9.05
N SER A 150 -23.05 19.77 -7.80
CA SER A 150 -22.07 20.09 -6.74
C SER A 150 -20.69 19.54 -7.05
N VAL A 151 -20.62 18.34 -7.64
CA VAL A 151 -19.35 17.68 -8.01
C VAL A 151 -18.81 18.25 -9.32
N SER A 152 -19.64 18.38 -10.36
CA SER A 152 -19.17 18.74 -11.70
C SER A 152 -18.84 20.22 -11.85
N SER A 153 -19.62 21.13 -11.26
CA SER A 153 -19.44 22.58 -11.45
C SER A 153 -18.05 23.10 -11.08
N PRO A 154 -17.45 22.77 -9.91
CA PRO A 154 -16.11 23.26 -9.56
C PRO A 154 -15.03 22.65 -10.46
N LEU A 155 -15.19 21.40 -10.90
CA LEU A 155 -14.24 20.75 -11.82
C LEU A 155 -14.26 21.40 -13.20
N VAL A 156 -15.45 21.68 -13.73
CA VAL A 156 -15.61 22.39 -15.01
C VAL A 156 -15.07 23.82 -14.88
N ALA A 157 -15.34 24.52 -13.77
CA ALA A 157 -14.81 25.85 -13.51
C ALA A 157 -13.27 25.90 -13.42
N LEU A 158 -12.64 24.91 -12.77
CA LEU A 158 -11.18 24.77 -12.73
C LEU A 158 -10.62 24.48 -14.13
N ALA A 159 -11.27 23.63 -14.91
CA ALA A 159 -10.86 23.34 -16.29
C ALA A 159 -10.93 24.59 -17.19
N PHE A 160 -11.99 25.38 -17.07
CA PHE A 160 -12.08 26.68 -17.74
C PHE A 160 -10.99 27.64 -17.27
N THR A 161 -10.76 27.74 -15.96
CA THR A 161 -9.71 28.62 -15.42
C THR A 161 -8.33 28.23 -15.99
N GLN A 162 -8.05 26.93 -16.09
CA GLN A 162 -6.83 26.43 -16.74
C GLN A 162 -6.79 26.76 -18.23
N ALA A 163 -7.91 26.61 -18.94
CA ALA A 163 -7.97 26.88 -20.38
C ALA A 163 -7.83 28.38 -20.72
N ILE A 164 -8.46 29.25 -19.91
CA ILE A 164 -8.48 30.70 -20.09
C ILE A 164 -7.12 31.32 -19.77
N TRP A 165 -6.54 30.96 -18.61
CA TRP A 165 -5.37 31.65 -18.07
C TRP A 165 -4.06 30.89 -18.19
N GLN A 166 -4.11 29.56 -18.44
CA GLN A 166 -2.96 28.66 -18.39
C GLN A 166 -2.00 28.94 -17.22
N PRO A 167 -2.53 29.10 -15.99
CA PRO A 167 -1.71 29.45 -14.83
C PRO A 167 -0.70 28.35 -14.53
N ALA A 168 0.38 28.72 -13.85
CA ALA A 168 1.28 27.75 -13.25
C ALA A 168 0.52 26.85 -12.24
N SER A 169 0.93 25.59 -12.14
CA SER A 169 0.24 24.57 -11.32
C SER A 169 -0.03 25.03 -9.89
N GLY A 170 0.95 25.68 -9.23
CA GLY A 170 0.79 26.17 -7.86
C GLY A 170 -0.30 27.24 -7.70
N VAL A 171 -0.53 28.07 -8.72
CA VAL A 171 -1.62 29.07 -8.71
C VAL A 171 -2.96 28.38 -8.85
N LEU A 172 -3.12 27.47 -9.82
CA LEU A 172 -4.34 26.69 -9.98
C LEU A 172 -4.64 25.85 -8.74
N GLY A 173 -3.61 25.28 -8.13
CA GLY A 173 -3.71 24.50 -6.89
C GLY A 173 -4.13 25.35 -5.68
N SER A 174 -3.73 26.62 -5.63
CA SER A 174 -4.21 27.57 -4.61
C SER A 174 -5.69 27.94 -4.81
N VAL A 175 -6.13 28.07 -6.06
CA VAL A 175 -7.56 28.26 -6.40
C VAL A 175 -8.37 27.03 -5.99
N ALA A 176 -7.88 25.82 -6.28
CA ALA A 176 -8.51 24.58 -5.84
C ALA A 176 -8.56 24.47 -4.30
N LEU A 177 -7.53 24.92 -3.58
CA LEU A 177 -7.52 24.96 -2.11
C LEU A 177 -8.58 25.91 -1.55
N ALA A 178 -8.72 27.10 -2.14
CA ALA A 178 -9.74 28.06 -1.75
C ALA A 178 -11.15 27.51 -2.00
N ALA A 179 -11.36 26.84 -3.14
CA ALA A 179 -12.61 26.14 -3.44
C ALA A 179 -12.87 24.98 -2.45
N ALA A 180 -11.85 24.20 -2.09
CA ALA A 180 -11.97 23.14 -1.08
C ALA A 180 -12.42 23.70 0.28
N ALA A 181 -11.82 24.82 0.73
CA ALA A 181 -12.23 25.49 1.96
C ALA A 181 -13.67 26.00 1.90
N LEU A 182 -14.09 26.57 0.76
CA LEU A 182 -15.45 27.03 0.53
C LEU A 182 -16.48 25.90 0.61
N TYR A 183 -16.20 24.75 -0.01
CA TYR A 183 -17.03 23.56 0.06
C TYR A 183 -17.05 22.93 1.48
N ALA A 184 -15.93 22.96 2.20
CA ALA A 184 -15.88 22.50 3.59
C ALA A 184 -16.75 23.37 4.51
N LEU A 185 -16.72 24.70 4.33
CA LEU A 185 -17.60 25.63 5.05
C LEU A 185 -19.06 25.39 4.70
N ALA A 186 -19.37 25.15 3.42
CA ALA A 186 -20.72 24.80 2.99
C ALA A 186 -21.21 23.48 3.59
N ALA A 187 -20.33 22.47 3.70
CA ALA A 187 -20.64 21.20 4.36
C ALA A 187 -21.03 21.42 5.84
N LEU A 188 -20.28 22.26 6.56
CA LEU A 188 -20.56 22.61 7.96
C LEU A 188 -21.87 23.39 8.10
N ALA A 189 -22.13 24.35 7.20
CA ALA A 189 -23.36 25.13 7.19
C ALA A 189 -24.59 24.24 6.90
N LEU A 190 -24.51 23.39 5.88
CA LEU A 190 -25.58 22.45 5.52
C LEU A 190 -25.84 21.43 6.63
N ARG A 191 -24.80 20.94 7.29
CA ARG A 191 -24.97 20.03 8.43
C ARG A 191 -25.77 20.67 9.57
N ARG A 192 -25.61 21.98 9.80
CA ARG A 192 -26.44 22.74 10.76
C ARG A 192 -27.88 22.90 10.27
N LEU A 193 -28.10 23.03 8.96
CA LEU A 193 -29.42 23.18 8.36
C LEU A 193 -30.22 21.87 8.28
N GLU A 194 -29.56 20.76 7.96
CA GLU A 194 -30.15 19.42 7.84
C GLU A 194 -30.52 18.82 9.22
N GLY A 195 -29.82 19.22 10.29
CA GLY A 195 -30.13 18.77 11.65
C GLY A 195 -29.98 17.25 11.85
N THR A 196 -30.88 16.64 12.61
CA THR A 196 -30.90 15.19 12.89
C THR A 196 -31.71 14.37 11.87
N HIS A 197 -32.38 15.01 10.91
CA HIS A 197 -33.10 14.34 9.83
C HIS A 197 -32.13 13.87 8.74
N ILE A 198 -31.30 12.88 9.09
CA ILE A 198 -30.35 12.26 8.16
C ILE A 198 -31.13 11.36 7.20
N GLN A 199 -31.51 11.90 6.03
CA GLN A 199 -31.86 11.07 4.88
C GLN A 199 -30.59 10.33 4.39
N SER A 200 -30.78 9.22 3.68
CA SER A 200 -29.73 8.28 3.25
C SER A 200 -28.62 8.86 2.35
N ALA A 201 -28.75 10.11 1.88
CA ALA A 201 -27.73 10.83 1.13
C ALA A 201 -27.79 12.33 1.47
N SER A 202 -27.04 12.76 2.50
CA SER A 202 -27.03 14.17 2.89
C SER A 202 -26.23 15.04 1.91
N LEU A 203 -26.70 16.25 1.64
CA LEU A 203 -25.99 17.21 0.78
C LEU A 203 -24.74 17.70 1.49
N SER A 204 -24.78 17.83 2.82
CA SER A 204 -23.59 18.13 3.65
C SER A 204 -22.46 17.12 3.43
N PHE A 205 -22.76 15.83 3.32
CA PHE A 205 -21.76 14.80 3.06
C PHE A 205 -21.17 14.94 1.65
N THR A 206 -21.99 15.28 0.66
CA THR A 206 -21.50 15.54 -0.71
C THR A 206 -20.58 16.74 -0.76
N GLN A 207 -20.91 17.83 -0.05
CA GLN A 207 -20.01 18.99 0.01
C GLN A 207 -18.67 18.64 0.68
N ALA A 208 -18.69 17.80 1.72
CA ALA A 208 -17.46 17.33 2.35
C ALA A 208 -16.60 16.47 1.41
N LEU A 209 -17.22 15.60 0.60
CA LEU A 209 -16.51 14.81 -0.42
C LEU A 209 -15.91 15.69 -1.52
N VAL A 210 -16.66 16.69 -2.01
CA VAL A 210 -16.14 17.62 -3.03
C VAL A 210 -15.01 18.47 -2.45
N ALA A 211 -15.11 18.90 -1.19
CA ALA A 211 -14.02 19.60 -0.51
C ALA A 211 -12.75 18.75 -0.45
N LEU A 212 -12.88 17.46 -0.13
CA LEU A 212 -11.77 16.51 -0.11
C LEU A 212 -11.18 16.32 -1.51
N LEU A 213 -12.01 16.09 -2.53
CA LEU A 213 -11.55 15.97 -3.92
C LEU A 213 -10.74 17.20 -4.37
N LEU A 214 -11.23 18.40 -4.08
CA LEU A 214 -10.55 19.65 -4.42
C LEU A 214 -9.26 19.85 -3.61
N LEU A 215 -9.23 19.36 -2.35
CA LEU A 215 -8.01 19.34 -1.54
C LEU A 215 -6.96 18.39 -2.15
N THR A 216 -7.36 17.19 -2.58
CA THR A 216 -6.45 16.25 -3.27
C THR A 216 -5.91 16.89 -4.56
N ILE A 217 -6.77 17.53 -5.36
CA ILE A 217 -6.35 18.25 -6.58
C ILE A 217 -5.37 19.37 -6.25
N SER A 218 -5.63 20.15 -5.20
CA SER A 218 -4.72 21.19 -4.72
C SER A 218 -3.37 20.61 -4.33
N MET A 219 -3.32 19.52 -3.56
CA MET A 219 -2.08 18.85 -3.18
C MET A 219 -1.28 18.42 -4.42
N VAL A 220 -1.92 17.78 -5.41
CA VAL A 220 -1.28 17.34 -6.66
C VAL A 220 -0.73 18.50 -7.49
N LEU A 221 -1.36 19.68 -7.43
CA LEU A 221 -0.94 20.85 -8.19
C LEU A 221 0.11 21.71 -7.49
N VAL A 222 0.16 21.68 -6.15
CA VAL A 222 1.05 22.54 -5.34
C VAL A 222 2.29 21.79 -4.86
N LEU A 223 2.16 20.50 -4.53
CA LEU A 223 3.24 19.70 -3.98
C LEU A 223 3.87 18.85 -5.08
N ASP A 224 5.18 18.63 -4.98
CA ASP A 224 5.94 17.79 -5.89
C ASP A 224 6.74 16.71 -5.13
N GLY A 225 7.09 15.63 -5.84
CA GLY A 225 8.01 14.60 -5.37
C GLY A 225 7.65 14.02 -3.99
N ASP A 226 8.59 14.12 -3.05
CA ASP A 226 8.47 13.56 -1.69
C ASP A 226 7.32 14.16 -0.89
N ALA A 227 7.10 15.47 -1.00
CA ALA A 227 6.06 16.16 -0.26
C ALA A 227 4.66 15.70 -0.72
N LEU A 228 4.47 15.55 -2.04
CA LEU A 228 3.22 15.05 -2.60
C LEU A 228 2.96 13.61 -2.18
N LEU A 229 3.98 12.74 -2.31
CA LEU A 229 3.86 11.34 -1.94
C LEU A 229 3.45 11.17 -0.46
N PHE A 230 4.10 11.92 0.44
CA PHE A 230 3.74 11.91 1.85
C PHE A 230 2.33 12.44 2.09
N ALA A 231 1.96 13.55 1.46
CA ALA A 231 0.64 14.17 1.62
C ALA A 231 -0.49 13.21 1.20
N LEU A 232 -0.36 12.55 0.04
CA LEU A 232 -1.34 11.58 -0.44
C LEU A 232 -1.44 10.36 0.48
N ALA A 233 -0.31 9.86 1.00
CA ALA A 233 -0.31 8.76 1.96
C ALA A 233 -0.98 9.16 3.30
N ALA A 234 -0.72 10.39 3.76
CA ALA A 234 -1.32 10.92 4.98
C ALA A 234 -2.83 11.13 4.81
N GLU A 235 -3.26 11.69 3.68
CA GLU A 235 -4.66 11.84 3.31
C GLU A 235 -5.36 10.48 3.28
N ALA A 236 -4.82 9.50 2.56
CA ALA A 236 -5.38 8.16 2.48
C ALA A 236 -5.50 7.47 3.86
N ALA A 237 -4.53 7.67 4.75
CA ALA A 237 -4.59 7.16 6.13
C ALA A 237 -5.68 7.85 6.96
N VAL A 238 -5.80 9.17 6.87
CA VAL A 238 -6.86 9.94 7.53
C VAL A 238 -8.23 9.51 7.01
N LEU A 239 -8.37 9.26 5.71
CA LEU A 239 -9.63 8.82 5.11
C LEU A 239 -10.04 7.42 5.56
N HIS A 240 -9.11 6.47 5.72
CA HIS A 240 -9.46 5.18 6.33
C HIS A 240 -9.91 5.33 7.78
N ALA A 241 -9.23 6.17 8.58
CA ALA A 241 -9.63 6.44 9.95
C ALA A 241 -11.01 7.10 10.03
N ALA A 242 -11.29 8.06 9.14
CA ALA A 242 -12.59 8.71 9.03
C ALA A 242 -13.68 7.73 8.57
N ALA A 243 -13.41 6.95 7.51
CA ALA A 243 -14.31 5.95 6.95
C ALA A 243 -14.77 4.94 8.00
N ARG A 244 -13.86 4.49 8.88
CA ARG A 244 -14.22 3.63 10.01
C ARG A 244 -15.10 4.36 11.02
N ARG A 245 -14.71 5.57 11.45
CA ARG A 245 -15.45 6.33 12.47
C ARG A 245 -16.89 6.63 12.06
N ILE A 246 -17.13 6.91 10.78
CA ILE A 246 -18.47 7.24 10.28
C ILE A 246 -19.13 6.11 9.47
N SER A 247 -18.49 4.92 9.41
CA SER A 247 -18.96 3.75 8.65
C SER A 247 -19.29 4.05 7.17
N SER A 248 -18.52 4.92 6.51
CA SER A 248 -18.76 5.34 5.12
C SER A 248 -18.00 4.45 4.13
N ARG A 249 -18.75 3.78 3.25
CA ARG A 249 -18.17 2.99 2.15
C ARG A 249 -17.50 3.86 1.09
N VAL A 250 -18.00 5.08 0.86
CA VAL A 250 -17.46 6.00 -0.14
C VAL A 250 -16.07 6.48 0.27
N LEU A 251 -15.90 6.95 1.52
CA LEU A 251 -14.58 7.33 2.04
C LEU A 251 -13.62 6.14 2.06
N SER A 252 -14.12 4.93 2.36
CA SER A 252 -13.27 3.73 2.30
C SER A 252 -12.80 3.42 0.88
N PHE A 253 -13.66 3.62 -0.12
CA PHE A 253 -13.32 3.44 -1.52
C PHE A 253 -12.28 4.47 -1.98
N GLU A 254 -12.49 5.75 -1.66
CA GLU A 254 -11.54 6.83 -1.97
C GLU A 254 -10.17 6.58 -1.33
N ALA A 255 -10.16 6.19 -0.04
CA ALA A 255 -8.93 5.85 0.66
C ALA A 255 -8.17 4.69 -0.03
N HIS A 256 -8.89 3.68 -0.53
CA HIS A 256 -8.28 2.57 -1.28
C HIS A 256 -7.70 3.02 -2.62
N VAL A 257 -8.40 3.90 -3.36
CA VAL A 257 -7.90 4.44 -4.64
C VAL A 257 -6.62 5.24 -4.43
N LEU A 258 -6.60 6.12 -3.42
CA LEU A 258 -5.41 6.90 -3.08
C LEU A 258 -4.26 6.00 -2.63
N TRP A 259 -4.53 5.00 -1.77
CA TRP A 259 -3.50 4.03 -1.37
C TRP A 259 -2.98 3.20 -2.54
N ALA A 260 -3.80 2.87 -3.53
CA ALA A 260 -3.34 2.18 -4.73
C ALA A 260 -2.36 3.05 -5.53
N ALA A 261 -2.67 4.34 -5.70
CA ALA A 261 -1.77 5.30 -6.36
C ALA A 261 -0.44 5.45 -5.59
N VAL A 262 -0.51 5.62 -4.26
CA VAL A 262 0.67 5.71 -3.38
C VAL A 262 1.50 4.42 -3.45
N ALA A 263 0.86 3.25 -3.41
CA ALA A 263 1.54 1.96 -3.48
C ALA A 263 2.28 1.75 -4.81
N VAL A 264 1.63 2.11 -5.94
CA VAL A 264 2.26 2.07 -7.27
C VAL A 264 3.46 3.01 -7.33
N TRP A 265 3.32 4.23 -6.80
CA TRP A 265 4.42 5.20 -6.76
C TRP A 265 5.61 4.68 -5.93
N VAL A 266 5.37 4.29 -4.67
CA VAL A 266 6.43 3.75 -3.80
C VAL A 266 7.07 2.51 -4.42
N CYS A 267 6.27 1.60 -4.99
CA CYS A 267 6.80 0.40 -5.64
C CYS A 267 7.72 0.77 -6.82
N GLY A 268 7.28 1.65 -7.72
CA GLY A 268 8.09 2.12 -8.84
C GLY A 268 9.38 2.78 -8.35
N ARG A 269 9.30 3.66 -7.35
CA ARG A 269 10.46 4.32 -6.76
C ARG A 269 11.46 3.33 -6.16
N LEU A 270 10.99 2.36 -5.38
CA LEU A 270 11.85 1.36 -4.73
C LEU A 270 12.50 0.43 -5.76
N LEU A 271 11.75 -0.01 -6.79
CA LEU A 271 12.26 -0.89 -7.84
C LEU A 271 13.23 -0.18 -8.78
N ILE A 272 12.93 1.05 -9.22
CA ILE A 272 13.86 1.84 -10.04
C ILE A 272 15.15 2.08 -9.28
N GLY A 273 15.06 2.44 -7.99
CA GLY A 273 16.24 2.59 -7.14
C GLY A 273 17.09 1.32 -7.06
N LEU A 274 16.46 0.15 -7.01
CA LEU A 274 17.14 -1.14 -7.01
C LEU A 274 17.79 -1.50 -8.36
N LEU A 275 17.13 -1.18 -9.48
CA LEU A 275 17.55 -1.55 -10.82
C LEU A 275 18.59 -0.57 -11.42
N VAL A 276 18.50 0.71 -11.08
CA VAL A 276 19.32 1.78 -11.67
C VAL A 276 20.42 2.28 -10.72
N GLY A 277 20.21 2.20 -9.40
CA GLY A 277 21.22 2.58 -8.40
C GLY A 277 22.57 1.82 -8.43
N PRO A 278 22.67 0.58 -8.95
CA PRO A 278 23.95 -0.14 -8.98
C PRO A 278 24.93 0.29 -10.10
N PHE A 279 24.57 1.21 -11.00
CA PHE A 279 25.43 1.56 -12.14
C PHE A 279 26.58 2.50 -11.74
N PRO A 280 27.81 2.29 -12.24
CA PRO A 280 28.94 3.18 -11.97
C PRO A 280 28.65 4.60 -12.50
N GLY A 281 28.67 5.61 -11.62
CA GLY A 281 28.55 7.03 -11.97
C GLY A 281 27.39 7.79 -11.35
N SER A 282 26.40 7.11 -10.73
CA SER A 282 25.41 7.79 -9.89
C SER A 282 26.03 8.16 -8.54
N LEU A 283 25.97 9.44 -8.15
CA LEU A 283 26.33 9.87 -6.80
C LEU A 283 25.54 9.02 -5.79
N PRO A 284 26.19 8.35 -4.82
CA PRO A 284 25.48 7.57 -3.83
C PRO A 284 24.54 8.50 -3.08
N ALA A 285 23.23 8.24 -3.18
CA ALA A 285 22.26 8.93 -2.35
C ALA A 285 22.64 8.72 -0.87
N PRO A 286 22.61 9.76 -0.03
CA PRO A 286 22.98 9.63 1.37
C PRO A 286 22.09 8.58 2.05
N PHE A 287 22.71 7.70 2.83
CA PHE A 287 22.01 6.76 3.70
C PHE A 287 21.03 7.53 4.59
N LEU A 288 19.75 7.16 4.56
CA LEU A 288 18.66 7.85 5.27
C LEU A 288 18.48 9.33 4.85
N GLY A 289 18.64 9.64 3.56
CA GLY A 289 18.26 10.94 3.01
C GLY A 289 16.76 11.25 3.12
N ALA A 290 16.35 12.47 2.78
CA ALA A 290 14.95 12.92 2.85
C ALA A 290 13.97 11.97 2.14
N ALA A 291 14.34 11.52 0.94
CA ALA A 291 13.64 10.50 0.17
C ALA A 291 13.36 9.20 0.95
N SER A 292 14.38 8.72 1.67
CA SER A 292 14.34 7.51 2.48
C SER A 292 13.42 7.67 3.69
N LEU A 293 13.47 8.84 4.35
CA LEU A 293 12.58 9.17 5.46
C LEU A 293 11.11 9.29 5.01
N THR A 294 10.87 9.83 3.82
CA THR A 294 9.54 9.87 3.21
C THR A 294 9.00 8.47 2.94
N ASP A 295 9.79 7.60 2.31
CA ASP A 295 9.39 6.21 2.06
C ASP A 295 9.06 5.48 3.38
N LEU A 296 9.88 5.67 4.41
CA LEU A 296 9.65 5.10 5.73
C LEU A 296 8.34 5.64 6.36
N ALA A 297 8.09 6.94 6.27
CA ALA A 297 6.87 7.56 6.76
C ALA A 297 5.62 7.00 6.05
N VAL A 298 5.69 6.81 4.73
CA VAL A 298 4.61 6.21 3.94
C VAL A 298 4.37 4.75 4.33
N ILE A 299 5.44 3.97 4.53
CA ILE A 299 5.35 2.58 5.01
C ILE A 299 4.69 2.52 6.40
N VAL A 300 5.05 3.44 7.31
CA VAL A 300 4.41 3.55 8.63
C VAL A 300 2.92 3.86 8.50
N LEU A 301 2.55 4.81 7.63
CA LEU A 301 1.15 5.15 7.35
C LEU A 301 0.38 3.96 6.74
N ALA A 302 1.02 3.12 5.94
CA ALA A 302 0.41 1.90 5.40
C ALA A 302 0.11 0.90 6.53
N PHE A 303 1.03 0.72 7.48
CA PHE A 303 0.79 -0.12 8.67
C PHE A 303 -0.32 0.45 9.56
N LEU A 304 -0.36 1.77 9.76
CA LEU A 304 -1.42 2.44 10.53
C LEU A 304 -2.78 2.25 9.85
N SER A 305 -2.86 2.49 8.54
CA SER A 305 -4.07 2.30 7.74
C SER A 305 -4.58 0.86 7.80
N SER A 306 -3.67 -0.14 7.83
CA SER A 306 -4.06 -1.55 7.96
C SER A 306 -4.87 -1.85 9.24
N ARG A 307 -4.69 -1.05 10.30
CA ARG A 307 -5.44 -1.18 11.55
C ARG A 307 -6.88 -0.71 11.40
N GLU A 308 -7.12 0.19 10.45
CA GLU A 308 -8.40 0.85 10.17
C GLU A 308 -9.27 0.10 9.14
N LEU A 309 -8.76 -0.95 8.51
CA LEU A 309 -9.48 -1.77 7.53
C LEU A 309 -10.38 -2.86 8.15
N SER A 310 -11.54 -3.04 7.52
CA SER A 310 -12.48 -4.18 7.68
C SER A 310 -13.03 -4.49 6.28
N PRO A 311 -12.98 -5.72 5.74
CA PRO A 311 -12.72 -7.03 6.36
C PRO A 311 -11.24 -7.48 6.36
N ARG A 312 -10.96 -8.61 7.03
CA ARG A 312 -9.61 -9.17 7.29
C ARG A 312 -8.74 -9.38 6.04
N GLY A 313 -9.35 -9.63 4.87
CA GLY A 313 -8.62 -9.83 3.62
C GLY A 313 -7.81 -8.60 3.20
N ALA A 314 -8.44 -7.42 3.23
CA ALA A 314 -7.78 -6.16 2.89
C ALA A 314 -6.62 -5.84 3.86
N THR A 315 -6.80 -6.14 5.15
CA THR A 315 -5.73 -5.98 6.16
C THR A 315 -4.49 -6.81 5.85
N SER A 316 -4.67 -8.05 5.38
CA SER A 316 -3.55 -8.93 5.03
C SER A 316 -2.75 -8.37 3.85
N THR A 317 -3.43 -7.96 2.78
CA THR A 317 -2.79 -7.37 1.58
C THR A 317 -2.00 -6.11 1.92
N TYR A 318 -2.59 -5.18 2.67
CA TYR A 318 -1.89 -3.94 3.09
C TYR A 318 -0.62 -4.24 3.87
N ARG A 319 -0.68 -5.22 4.78
CA ARG A 319 0.47 -5.61 5.60
C ARG A 319 1.53 -6.32 4.78
N ALA A 320 1.14 -7.25 3.91
CA ALA A 320 2.07 -7.94 3.03
C ALA A 320 2.83 -6.95 2.14
N LEU A 321 2.11 -5.99 1.52
CA LEU A 321 2.71 -4.92 0.73
C LEU A 321 3.61 -4.01 1.57
N ALA A 322 3.19 -3.60 2.77
CA ALA A 322 4.01 -2.77 3.65
C ALA A 322 5.28 -3.51 4.11
N HIS A 323 5.20 -4.79 4.43
CA HIS A 323 6.37 -5.61 4.76
C HIS A 323 7.30 -5.78 3.56
N ALA A 324 6.77 -6.02 2.36
CA ALA A 324 7.56 -6.07 1.14
C ALA A 324 8.27 -4.73 0.86
N ALA A 325 7.58 -3.61 1.09
CA ALA A 325 8.15 -2.27 0.97
C ALA A 325 9.28 -2.04 1.99
N VAL A 326 9.18 -2.54 3.23
CA VAL A 326 10.30 -2.49 4.20
C VAL A 326 11.52 -3.23 3.68
N LEU A 327 11.35 -4.44 3.13
CA LEU A 327 12.45 -5.22 2.58
C LEU A 327 13.10 -4.53 1.39
N ALA A 328 12.30 -4.00 0.47
CA ALA A 328 12.79 -3.28 -0.71
C ALA A 328 13.46 -1.95 -0.32
N TRP A 329 12.94 -1.25 0.68
CA TRP A 329 13.57 -0.05 1.24
C TRP A 329 14.92 -0.37 1.89
N LEU A 330 15.01 -1.40 2.73
CA LEU A 330 16.28 -1.87 3.30
C LEU A 330 17.29 -2.25 2.22
N ALA A 331 16.85 -2.98 1.18
CA ALA A 331 17.72 -3.35 0.06
C ALA A 331 18.21 -2.11 -0.71
N ARG A 332 17.31 -1.18 -1.04
CA ARG A 332 17.64 0.08 -1.75
C ARG A 332 18.68 0.91 -1.01
N GLU A 333 18.59 0.99 0.32
CA GLU A 333 19.49 1.80 1.14
C GLU A 333 20.82 1.11 1.45
N LEU A 334 20.82 -0.22 1.59
CA LEU A 334 22.01 -0.96 2.04
C LEU A 334 22.85 -1.50 0.88
N LEU A 335 22.26 -1.91 -0.25
CA LEU A 335 23.01 -2.47 -1.38
C LEU A 335 24.07 -1.54 -1.97
N PRO A 336 23.85 -0.22 -2.08
CA PRO A 336 24.88 0.70 -2.59
C PRO A 336 26.08 0.90 -1.64
N LEU A 337 25.97 0.50 -0.37
CA LEU A 337 27.04 0.67 0.61
C LEU A 337 28.19 -0.34 0.37
N PRO A 338 29.41 -0.07 0.87
CA PRO A 338 30.46 -1.09 0.92
C PRO A 338 29.97 -2.33 1.67
N TYR A 339 30.16 -3.51 1.07
CA TYR A 339 29.58 -4.78 1.53
C TYR A 339 28.05 -4.80 1.58
N GLY A 340 27.37 -4.01 0.73
CA GLY A 340 25.93 -3.80 0.78
C GLY A 340 25.07 -5.06 0.74
N GLU A 341 25.44 -6.08 -0.05
CA GLU A 341 24.77 -7.39 -0.04
C GLU A 341 24.78 -8.05 1.34
N THR A 342 25.89 -7.90 2.07
CA THR A 342 26.05 -8.41 3.44
C THR A 342 25.09 -7.72 4.40
N TRP A 343 25.05 -6.39 4.35
CA TRP A 343 24.20 -5.59 5.23
C TRP A 343 22.73 -5.79 4.92
N ALA A 344 22.36 -5.89 3.63
CA ALA A 344 21.00 -6.19 3.20
C ALA A 344 20.54 -7.56 3.74
N LEU A 345 21.32 -8.62 3.53
CA LEU A 345 21.00 -9.96 4.03
C LEU A 345 20.87 -9.99 5.56
N LEU A 346 21.80 -9.37 6.28
CA LEU A 346 21.76 -9.29 7.74
C LEU A 346 20.53 -8.52 8.24
N SER A 347 20.18 -7.40 7.59
CA SER A 347 19.01 -6.60 7.94
C SER A 347 17.70 -7.37 7.72
N TRP A 348 17.59 -8.14 6.63
CA TRP A 348 16.43 -8.98 6.35
C TRP A 348 16.32 -10.12 7.36
N ALA A 349 17.44 -10.73 7.77
CA ALA A 349 17.47 -11.75 8.82
C ALA A 349 17.00 -11.17 10.17
N PHE A 350 17.50 -10.00 10.55
CA PHE A 350 17.07 -9.30 11.76
C PHE A 350 15.57 -8.96 11.70
N TYR A 351 15.11 -8.46 10.55
CA TYR A 351 13.70 -8.15 10.34
C TYR A 351 12.80 -9.38 10.46
N ALA A 352 13.19 -10.53 9.88
CA ALA A 352 12.48 -11.79 10.03
C ALA A 352 12.34 -12.21 11.50
N VAL A 353 13.42 -12.14 12.29
CA VAL A 353 13.36 -12.43 13.74
C VAL A 353 12.44 -11.45 14.46
N ALA A 354 12.54 -10.15 14.15
CA ALA A 354 11.66 -9.14 14.72
C ALA A 354 10.18 -9.43 14.41
N LEU A 355 9.84 -9.86 13.19
CA LEU A 355 8.48 -10.25 12.82
C LEU A 355 7.99 -11.46 13.62
N HIS A 356 8.83 -12.48 13.84
CA HIS A 356 8.50 -13.63 14.71
C HIS A 356 8.27 -13.21 16.17
N LEU A 357 8.97 -12.19 16.66
CA LEU A 357 8.76 -11.65 18.00
C LEU A 357 7.49 -10.80 18.10
N VAL A 358 7.21 -9.98 17.09
CA VAL A 358 6.03 -9.12 17.03
C VAL A 358 4.76 -9.94 16.83
N SER A 359 4.79 -10.99 16.00
CA SER A 359 3.64 -11.86 15.74
C SER A 359 3.12 -12.56 17.00
N ARG A 360 4.00 -12.83 17.97
CA ARG A 360 3.62 -13.33 19.31
C ARG A 360 2.80 -12.34 20.11
N ARG A 361 3.20 -11.06 20.10
CA ARG A 361 2.55 -10.01 20.89
C ARG A 361 1.28 -9.51 20.22
N LEU A 362 1.26 -9.50 18.89
CA LEU A 362 0.18 -8.98 18.07
C LEU A 362 -0.15 -9.97 16.94
N PRO A 363 -0.86 -11.08 17.23
CA PRO A 363 -1.29 -12.06 16.24
C PRO A 363 -2.41 -11.45 15.38
N ARG A 364 -2.03 -10.57 14.46
CA ARG A 364 -2.91 -9.93 13.50
C ARG A 364 -2.58 -10.48 12.11
N GLY A 365 -3.63 -10.80 11.35
CA GLY A 365 -3.56 -11.59 10.11
C GLY A 365 -2.43 -11.20 9.17
N GLY A 366 -1.60 -12.18 8.79
CA GLY A 366 -0.53 -12.07 7.81
C GLY A 366 0.89 -11.90 8.36
N THR A 367 1.11 -11.27 9.53
CA THR A 367 2.48 -10.93 9.98
C THR A 367 3.35 -12.17 10.26
N GLY A 368 2.78 -13.25 10.80
CA GLY A 368 3.52 -14.51 11.03
C GLY A 368 3.87 -15.25 9.74
N GLU A 369 2.94 -15.28 8.77
CA GLU A 369 3.18 -15.87 7.45
C GLU A 369 4.30 -15.14 6.71
N VAL A 370 4.27 -13.80 6.74
CA VAL A 370 5.34 -12.97 6.18
C VAL A 370 6.68 -13.26 6.85
N ALA A 371 6.74 -13.45 8.17
CA ALA A 371 7.98 -13.79 8.87
C ALA A 371 8.62 -15.09 8.32
N HIS A 372 7.80 -16.09 7.98
CA HIS A 372 8.27 -17.33 7.34
C HIS A 372 8.77 -17.10 5.91
N VAL A 373 8.02 -16.34 5.10
CA VAL A 373 8.41 -15.99 3.72
C VAL A 373 9.75 -15.25 3.71
N VAL A 374 9.94 -14.25 4.59
CA VAL A 374 11.19 -13.50 4.69
C VAL A 374 12.33 -14.41 5.15
N SER A 375 12.09 -15.27 6.15
CA SER A 375 13.12 -16.22 6.61
C SER A 375 13.54 -17.19 5.51
N ALA A 376 12.59 -17.65 4.68
CA ALA A 376 12.87 -18.53 3.55
C ALA A 376 13.70 -17.79 2.47
N ALA A 377 13.35 -16.55 2.14
CA ALA A 377 14.14 -15.72 1.24
C ALA A 377 15.57 -15.50 1.74
N VAL A 378 15.75 -15.21 3.04
CA VAL A 378 17.06 -15.09 3.71
C VAL A 378 17.83 -16.41 3.63
N ALA A 379 17.18 -17.55 3.89
CA ALA A 379 17.83 -18.86 3.84
C ALA A 379 18.28 -19.23 2.41
N VAL A 380 17.46 -18.94 1.40
CA VAL A 380 17.81 -19.16 -0.02
C VAL A 380 18.97 -18.27 -0.44
N TRP A 381 18.93 -16.97 -0.09
CA TRP A 381 20.01 -16.03 -0.41
C TRP A 381 21.32 -16.44 0.29
N LEU A 382 21.27 -16.75 1.59
CA LEU A 382 22.43 -17.25 2.32
C LEU A 382 22.97 -18.55 1.70
N GLY A 383 22.10 -19.50 1.34
CA GLY A 383 22.51 -20.74 0.69
C GLY A 383 23.23 -20.51 -0.64
N ALA A 384 22.67 -19.65 -1.49
CA ALA A 384 23.30 -19.24 -2.75
C ALA A 384 24.66 -18.56 -2.51
N ARG A 385 24.82 -17.79 -1.44
CA ARG A 385 26.07 -17.14 -1.06
C ARG A 385 27.12 -18.12 -0.52
N LEU A 386 26.70 -19.07 0.32
CA LEU A 386 27.58 -20.08 0.90
C LEU A 386 28.12 -21.05 -0.16
N VAL A 387 27.28 -21.41 -1.14
CA VAL A 387 27.67 -22.30 -2.25
C VAL A 387 28.34 -21.51 -3.37
N GLY A 388 27.73 -20.42 -3.84
CA GLY A 388 28.16 -19.63 -5.00
C GLY A 388 29.44 -18.83 -4.79
N GLY A 389 29.81 -18.53 -3.54
CA GLY A 389 31.11 -17.92 -3.21
C GLY A 389 32.32 -18.75 -3.65
N THR A 390 32.11 -20.01 -4.06
CA THR A 390 33.14 -20.91 -4.63
C THR A 390 33.21 -20.89 -6.16
N LEU A 391 32.24 -20.28 -6.85
CA LEU A 391 32.06 -20.41 -8.32
C LEU A 391 32.27 -19.11 -9.11
N ALA A 392 32.27 -17.93 -8.48
CA ALA A 392 32.39 -16.64 -9.17
C ALA A 392 33.84 -16.10 -9.17
N PRO A 393 34.49 -15.93 -10.35
CA PRO A 393 35.84 -15.37 -10.44
C PRO A 393 35.85 -13.89 -10.03
N GLY A 394 36.71 -13.51 -9.07
CA GLY A 394 36.91 -12.11 -8.66
C GLY A 394 36.36 -11.72 -7.29
N TYR A 395 35.86 -12.66 -6.47
CA TYR A 395 35.56 -12.38 -5.06
C TYR A 395 36.85 -12.01 -4.31
N PRO A 396 36.96 -10.80 -3.70
CA PRO A 396 38.17 -10.39 -3.01
C PRO A 396 38.22 -11.05 -1.62
N GLY A 397 39.17 -11.97 -1.45
CA GLY A 397 39.68 -12.39 -0.15
C GLY A 397 39.58 -13.89 0.12
N ALA A 398 40.74 -14.53 0.24
CA ALA A 398 40.89 -15.86 0.83
C ALA A 398 40.30 -15.84 2.27
N PRO A 399 39.33 -16.70 2.58
CA PRO A 399 38.57 -16.69 3.82
C PRO A 399 39.39 -17.23 4.98
N ILE A 400 39.11 -16.67 6.18
CA ILE A 400 39.09 -17.37 7.49
C ILE A 400 38.07 -16.68 8.43
N PHE A 401 38.01 -15.33 8.56
CA PHE A 401 36.97 -14.62 9.35
C PHE A 401 36.81 -13.13 8.94
N ASN A 402 36.50 -12.84 7.67
CA ASN A 402 36.27 -11.46 7.24
C ASN A 402 34.87 -10.93 7.69
N ALA A 403 34.60 -9.64 7.48
CA ALA A 403 33.32 -9.02 7.87
C ALA A 403 32.10 -9.74 7.27
N GLN A 404 32.21 -10.25 6.04
CA GLN A 404 31.18 -11.05 5.38
C GLN A 404 30.96 -12.40 6.06
N GLY A 405 32.02 -13.13 6.40
CA GLY A 405 31.95 -14.40 7.12
C GLY A 405 31.30 -14.26 8.48
N LEU A 406 31.65 -13.20 9.24
CA LEU A 406 31.02 -12.90 10.53
C LEU A 406 29.54 -12.52 10.40
N ALA A 407 29.16 -11.78 9.35
CA ALA A 407 27.77 -11.45 9.10
C ALA A 407 26.94 -12.67 8.68
N ASP A 408 27.49 -13.58 7.86
CA ASP A 408 26.82 -14.84 7.52
C ASP A 408 26.60 -15.70 8.77
N LEU A 409 27.59 -15.77 9.66
CA LEU A 409 27.44 -16.44 10.95
C LEU A 409 26.35 -15.77 11.80
N ALA A 410 26.27 -14.45 11.82
CA ALA A 410 25.20 -13.73 12.50
C ALA A 410 23.81 -14.04 11.90
N VAL A 411 23.68 -14.13 10.58
CA VAL A 411 22.44 -14.56 9.90
C VAL A 411 22.05 -15.98 10.30
N ILE A 412 23.01 -16.92 10.32
CA ILE A 412 22.79 -18.30 10.76
C ILE A 412 22.32 -18.33 12.22
N ALA A 413 22.95 -17.54 13.09
CA ALA A 413 22.58 -17.43 14.50
C ALA A 413 21.15 -16.87 14.67
N LEU A 414 20.76 -15.87 13.87
CA LEU A 414 19.40 -15.30 13.87
C LEU A 414 18.35 -16.32 13.41
N LEU A 415 18.64 -17.11 12.37
CA LEU A 415 17.76 -18.19 11.91
C LEU A 415 17.62 -19.30 12.97
N ALA A 416 18.74 -19.69 13.61
CA ALA A 416 18.73 -20.65 14.71
C ALA A 416 17.91 -20.11 15.90
N LEU A 417 18.09 -18.84 16.26
CA LEU A 417 17.37 -18.18 17.34
C LEU A 417 15.85 -18.18 17.07
N ALA A 418 15.42 -17.87 15.84
CA ALA A 418 14.01 -17.94 15.46
C ALA A 418 13.40 -19.33 15.70
N GLY A 419 14.13 -20.41 15.37
CA GLY A 419 13.69 -21.79 15.59
C GLY A 419 13.73 -22.24 17.07
N LEU A 420 14.65 -21.69 17.87
CA LEU A 420 14.84 -22.06 19.27
C LEU A 420 13.89 -21.33 20.23
N LEU A 421 13.48 -20.12 19.90
CA LEU A 421 12.61 -19.32 20.75
C LEU A 421 11.20 -19.97 20.83
N PRO A 422 10.73 -20.39 22.03
CA PRO A 422 9.44 -21.07 22.18
C PRO A 422 8.27 -20.21 21.70
N GLY A 423 7.50 -20.70 20.73
CA GLY A 423 6.34 -19.98 20.18
C GLY A 423 6.66 -18.90 19.13
N ALA A 424 7.90 -18.79 18.63
CA ALA A 424 8.26 -17.86 17.54
C ALA A 424 7.76 -18.40 16.22
N VAL A 425 8.00 -19.69 16.03
CA VAL A 425 7.64 -20.41 14.81
C VAL A 425 6.58 -21.44 15.20
N SER A 426 5.38 -21.30 14.62
CA SER A 426 4.27 -22.24 14.78
C SER A 426 3.85 -22.74 13.40
N PRO A 427 3.66 -24.07 13.20
CA PRO A 427 3.74 -25.18 14.16
C PRO A 427 5.18 -25.68 14.46
N ARG A 428 5.33 -26.52 15.51
CA ARG A 428 6.61 -27.11 15.96
C ARG A 428 7.42 -27.83 14.86
N ARG A 429 6.77 -28.29 13.79
CA ARG A 429 7.43 -28.87 12.62
C ARG A 429 8.34 -27.85 11.92
N LEU A 430 7.88 -26.62 11.76
CA LEU A 430 8.67 -25.54 11.16
C LEU A 430 9.88 -25.20 12.03
N ALA A 431 9.76 -25.21 13.36
CA ALA A 431 10.90 -24.95 14.24
C ALA A 431 12.06 -25.96 14.03
N ARG A 432 11.73 -27.22 13.71
CA ARG A 432 12.73 -28.24 13.32
C ARG A 432 13.37 -27.92 11.98
N VAL A 433 12.61 -27.42 11.01
CA VAL A 433 13.12 -26.99 9.70
C VAL A 433 14.12 -25.84 9.86
N TYR A 434 13.80 -24.84 10.69
CA TYR A 434 14.73 -23.74 11.00
C TYR A 434 16.02 -24.26 11.66
N GLY A 435 15.90 -25.15 12.64
CA GLY A 435 17.06 -25.76 13.29
C GLY A 435 17.94 -26.57 12.34
N LEU A 436 17.34 -27.36 11.46
CA LEU A 436 18.05 -28.16 10.46
C LEU A 436 18.71 -27.27 9.39
N ALA A 437 18.01 -26.24 8.91
CA ALA A 437 18.56 -25.29 7.95
C ALA A 437 19.74 -24.51 8.55
N ALA A 438 19.63 -24.02 9.79
CA ALA A 438 20.73 -23.33 10.47
C ALA A 438 21.92 -24.27 10.74
N HIS A 439 21.66 -25.52 11.10
CA HIS A 439 22.71 -26.52 11.29
C HIS A 439 23.45 -26.82 9.98
N ALA A 440 22.73 -27.06 8.88
CA ALA A 440 23.32 -27.28 7.56
C ALA A 440 24.09 -26.04 7.08
N ALA A 441 23.54 -24.84 7.27
CA ALA A 441 24.20 -23.59 6.91
C ALA A 441 25.48 -23.36 7.73
N PHE A 442 25.50 -23.73 9.01
CA PHE A 442 26.69 -23.65 9.86
C PHE A 442 27.80 -24.60 9.39
N LEU A 443 27.46 -25.83 9.02
CA LEU A 443 28.42 -26.79 8.44
C LEU A 443 28.97 -26.28 7.11
N ALA A 444 28.11 -25.75 6.23
CA ALA A 444 28.50 -25.18 4.95
C ALA A 444 29.38 -23.92 5.12
N TRP A 445 29.08 -23.09 6.12
CA TRP A 445 29.91 -21.94 6.47
C TRP A 445 31.29 -22.34 6.98
N LEU A 446 31.38 -23.33 7.88
CA LEU A 446 32.67 -23.87 8.32
C LEU A 446 33.47 -24.45 7.15
N TRP A 447 32.80 -25.16 6.24
CA TRP A 447 33.45 -25.67 5.04
C TRP A 447 33.99 -24.54 4.16
N ARG A 448 33.19 -23.51 3.88
CA ARG A 448 33.61 -22.36 3.08
C ARG A 448 34.80 -21.63 3.70
N GLU A 449 34.78 -21.37 5.00
CA GLU A 449 35.84 -20.59 5.66
C GLU A 449 37.15 -21.37 5.81
N LEU A 450 37.08 -22.69 6.03
CA LEU A 450 38.26 -23.52 6.36
C LEU A 450 38.82 -24.34 5.20
N SER A 451 38.12 -24.44 4.06
CA SER A 451 38.58 -25.22 2.90
C SER A 451 39.68 -24.54 2.08
N MET A 452 39.78 -23.20 2.13
CA MET A 452 40.72 -22.46 1.26
C MET A 452 42.20 -22.55 1.65
N PRO A 453 42.60 -22.59 2.94
CA PRO A 453 44.00 -22.79 3.31
C PRO A 453 44.56 -24.15 2.83
N PRO A 454 45.88 -24.28 2.59
CA PRO A 454 46.51 -25.57 2.29
C PRO A 454 46.22 -26.59 3.40
N GLY A 455 45.71 -27.78 3.05
CA GLY A 455 45.24 -28.77 4.03
C GLY A 455 43.86 -28.48 4.62
N GLY A 456 43.12 -27.53 4.05
CA GLY A 456 41.80 -27.09 4.51
C GLY A 456 40.78 -28.19 4.73
N GLU A 457 40.82 -29.25 3.92
CA GLU A 457 39.92 -30.40 4.09
C GLU A 457 40.04 -31.06 5.47
N ALA A 458 41.27 -31.17 6.01
CA ALA A 458 41.51 -31.68 7.36
C ALA A 458 40.97 -30.73 8.43
N TYR A 459 41.13 -29.41 8.24
CA TYR A 459 40.59 -28.41 9.17
C TYR A 459 39.07 -28.42 9.21
N VAL A 460 38.40 -28.57 8.06
CA VAL A 460 36.94 -28.74 8.00
C VAL A 460 36.53 -29.99 8.78
N THR A 461 37.23 -31.11 8.57
CA THR A 461 36.91 -32.38 9.23
C THR A 461 37.06 -32.29 10.76
N VAL A 462 38.13 -31.65 11.25
CA VAL A 462 38.33 -31.39 12.69
C VAL A 462 37.26 -30.43 13.23
N ALA A 463 36.92 -29.36 12.51
CA ALA A 463 35.90 -28.40 12.91
C ALA A 463 34.50 -29.03 12.99
N TRP A 464 34.09 -29.80 11.98
CA TRP A 464 32.83 -30.53 12.01
C TRP A 464 32.80 -31.59 13.12
N GLY A 465 33.91 -32.31 13.33
CA GLY A 465 34.04 -33.30 14.42
C GLY A 465 33.92 -32.68 15.80
N SER A 466 34.62 -31.57 16.06
CA SER A 466 34.52 -30.83 17.33
C SER A 466 33.13 -30.26 17.56
N TYR A 467 32.49 -29.72 16.52
CA TYR A 467 31.09 -29.27 16.58
C TYR A 467 30.11 -30.42 16.86
N ALA A 468 30.30 -31.60 16.25
CA ALA A 468 29.48 -32.78 16.52
C ALA A 468 29.57 -33.21 17.98
N VAL A 469 30.78 -33.25 18.55
CA VAL A 469 31.00 -33.54 19.98
C VAL A 469 30.33 -32.49 20.86
N ALA A 470 30.48 -31.20 20.53
CA ALA A 470 29.82 -30.12 21.27
C ALA A 470 28.28 -30.27 21.27
N LEU A 471 27.68 -30.64 20.13
CA LEU A 471 26.24 -30.91 20.03
C LEU A 471 25.80 -32.12 20.86
N LEU A 472 26.60 -33.20 20.91
CA LEU A 472 26.31 -34.37 21.75
C LEU A 472 26.34 -33.99 23.24
N VAL A 473 27.38 -33.30 23.68
CA VAL A 473 27.53 -32.83 25.06
C VAL A 473 26.39 -31.87 25.42
N ALA A 474 26.07 -30.91 24.55
CA ALA A 474 24.97 -29.98 24.77
C ALA A 474 23.61 -30.68 24.79
N GLY A 475 23.39 -31.67 23.92
CA GLY A 475 22.17 -32.47 23.88
C GLY A 475 21.93 -33.27 25.17
N LEU A 476 23.00 -33.81 25.76
CA LEU A 476 22.95 -34.50 27.05
C LEU A 476 22.77 -33.53 28.22
N ARG A 477 23.48 -32.39 28.23
CA ARG A 477 23.41 -31.39 29.33
C ARG A 477 22.09 -30.62 29.37
N LEU A 478 21.50 -30.32 28.21
CA LEU A 478 20.26 -29.55 28.10
C LEU A 478 19.01 -30.44 27.98
N ASP A 479 19.18 -31.77 28.05
CA ASP A 479 18.13 -32.79 27.84
C ASP A 479 17.32 -32.55 26.54
N ARG A 480 18.04 -32.27 25.44
CA ARG A 480 17.44 -32.00 24.13
C ARG A 480 17.82 -33.08 23.13
N VAL A 481 16.92 -34.06 22.97
CA VAL A 481 17.05 -35.18 22.01
C VAL A 481 17.36 -34.71 20.58
N SER A 482 16.84 -33.55 20.16
CA SER A 482 17.12 -32.98 18.85
C SER A 482 18.59 -32.61 18.64
N LEU A 483 19.24 -31.99 19.63
CA LEU A 483 20.67 -31.64 19.58
C LEU A 483 21.54 -32.89 19.59
N PHE A 484 21.19 -33.89 20.40
CA PHE A 484 21.87 -35.18 20.43
C PHE A 484 21.81 -35.88 19.07
N ARG A 485 20.63 -35.94 18.45
CA ARG A 485 20.46 -36.53 17.10
C ARG A 485 21.22 -35.77 16.03
N ALA A 486 21.26 -34.44 16.08
CA ALA A 486 22.05 -33.62 15.16
C ALA A 486 23.55 -33.90 15.33
N GLY A 487 24.05 -33.99 16.56
CA GLY A 487 25.43 -34.35 16.87
C GLY A 487 25.80 -35.74 16.34
N MET A 488 24.96 -36.75 16.57
CA MET A 488 25.15 -38.10 16.03
C MET A 488 25.19 -38.12 14.49
N THR A 489 24.27 -37.40 13.85
CA THR A 489 24.19 -37.32 12.38
C THR A 489 25.43 -36.63 11.80
N THR A 490 25.88 -35.55 12.43
CA THR A 490 27.10 -34.83 12.02
C THR A 490 28.33 -35.70 12.20
N LEU A 491 28.44 -36.42 13.33
CA LEU A 491 29.54 -37.33 13.58
C LEU A 491 29.59 -38.44 12.52
N PHE A 492 28.45 -39.02 12.16
CA PHE A 492 28.37 -40.01 11.09
C PHE A 492 28.81 -39.43 9.74
N LEU A 493 28.39 -38.20 9.43
CA LEU A 493 28.81 -37.48 8.22
C LEU A 493 30.32 -37.21 8.21
N VAL A 494 30.90 -36.81 9.34
CA VAL A 494 32.35 -36.61 9.50
C VAL A 494 33.12 -37.90 9.30
N VAL A 495 32.67 -39.01 9.91
CA VAL A 495 33.29 -40.33 9.72
C VAL A 495 33.21 -40.76 8.26
N GLY A 496 32.07 -40.56 7.60
CA GLY A 496 31.91 -40.82 6.17
C GLY A 496 32.87 -40.00 5.32
N LYS A 497 33.00 -38.69 5.59
CA LYS A 497 33.93 -37.79 4.90
C LYS A 497 35.38 -38.25 5.10
N LEU A 498 35.77 -38.58 6.33
CA LEU A 498 37.10 -39.09 6.67
C LEU A 498 37.48 -40.28 5.78
N PHE A 499 36.56 -41.23 5.61
CA PHE A 499 36.82 -42.44 4.82
C PHE A 499 36.79 -42.20 3.30
N LEU A 500 35.87 -41.37 2.80
CA LEU A 500 35.65 -41.20 1.36
C LEU A 500 36.54 -40.13 0.72
N VAL A 501 36.81 -39.04 1.45
CA VAL A 501 37.51 -37.85 0.93
C VAL A 501 38.92 -37.80 1.50
N ASP A 502 39.05 -37.77 2.83
CA ASP A 502 40.34 -37.53 3.47
C ASP A 502 41.29 -38.71 3.27
N LEU A 503 40.79 -39.96 3.41
CA LEU A 503 41.56 -41.17 3.16
C LEU A 503 41.88 -41.44 1.69
N ALA A 504 41.16 -40.79 0.75
CA ALA A 504 41.45 -40.89 -0.68
C ALA A 504 42.74 -40.13 -1.04
N SER A 505 43.07 -39.07 -0.29
CA SER A 505 44.32 -38.31 -0.45
C SER A 505 45.56 -39.02 0.10
N ILE A 506 45.37 -40.11 0.86
CA ILE A 506 46.43 -40.92 1.47
C ILE A 506 46.75 -42.11 0.55
N GLU A 507 48.03 -42.45 0.44
CA GLU A 507 48.48 -43.60 -0.36
C GLU A 507 47.75 -44.89 0.04
N ALA A 508 47.46 -45.73 -0.96
CA ALA A 508 46.57 -46.88 -0.82
C ALA A 508 46.99 -47.87 0.30
N VAL A 509 48.29 -48.03 0.53
CA VAL A 509 48.83 -48.94 1.55
C VAL A 509 48.47 -48.46 2.96
N TRP A 510 48.66 -47.17 3.25
CA TRP A 510 48.33 -46.58 4.55
C TRP A 510 46.83 -46.61 4.83
N ARG A 511 46.01 -46.42 3.79
CA ARG A 511 44.55 -46.57 3.89
C ARG A 511 44.14 -47.96 4.35
N VAL A 512 44.68 -49.02 3.74
CA VAL A 512 44.38 -50.42 4.10
C VAL A 512 44.79 -50.72 5.54
N LEU A 513 45.97 -50.27 5.96
CA LEU A 513 46.46 -50.47 7.33
C LEU A 513 45.61 -49.73 8.37
N LEU A 514 45.18 -48.49 8.09
CA LEU A 514 44.28 -47.73 8.97
C LEU A 514 42.92 -48.40 9.11
N PHE A 515 42.33 -48.89 8.02
CA PHE A 515 41.07 -49.63 8.06
C PHE A 515 41.17 -50.93 8.88
N LEU A 516 42.23 -51.70 8.68
CA LEU A 516 42.46 -52.95 9.42
C LEU A 516 42.68 -52.66 10.90
N GLY A 517 43.48 -51.64 11.22
CA GLY A 517 43.79 -51.23 12.60
C GLY A 517 42.57 -50.71 13.36
N PHE A 518 41.85 -49.72 12.83
CA PHE A 518 40.63 -49.20 13.46
C PHE A 518 39.51 -50.23 13.48
N GLY A 519 39.39 -51.07 12.45
CA GLY A 519 38.43 -52.17 12.41
C GLY A 519 38.66 -53.18 13.55
N ALA A 520 39.91 -53.61 13.74
CA ALA A 520 40.29 -54.48 14.86
C ALA A 520 40.06 -53.80 16.22
N LEU A 521 40.39 -52.51 16.34
CA LEU A 521 40.19 -51.73 17.56
C LEU A 521 38.70 -51.60 17.94
N PHE A 522 37.83 -51.28 16.99
CA PHE A 522 36.38 -51.18 17.25
C PHE A 522 35.76 -52.54 17.57
N LEU A 523 36.21 -53.62 16.93
CA LEU A 523 35.83 -54.98 17.29
C LEU A 523 36.22 -55.29 18.75
N ALA A 524 37.45 -54.98 19.15
CA ALA A 524 37.90 -55.13 20.53
C ALA A 524 37.07 -54.30 21.52
N LEU A 525 36.77 -53.04 21.18
CA LEU A 525 35.96 -52.14 22.01
C LEU A 525 34.50 -52.62 22.13
N SER A 526 33.94 -53.22 21.08
CA SER A 526 32.60 -53.82 21.10
C SER A 526 32.52 -55.00 22.08
N PHE A 527 33.54 -55.86 22.11
CA PHE A 527 33.60 -56.95 23.09
C PHE A 527 33.72 -56.43 24.53
N TYR A 528 34.49 -55.36 24.73
CA TYR A 528 34.72 -54.79 26.05
C TYR A 528 33.53 -53.99 26.60
N THR A 529 32.81 -53.26 25.73
CA THR A 529 31.60 -52.51 26.14
C THR A 529 30.41 -53.45 26.42
N ARG A 530 30.34 -54.59 25.73
CA ARG A 530 29.34 -55.63 25.99
C ARG A 530 29.56 -56.35 27.32
N SER A 531 30.80 -56.48 27.79
CA SER A 531 31.10 -57.05 29.12
C SER A 531 30.75 -56.11 30.28
N LEU A 532 30.64 -54.81 30.01
CA LEU A 532 30.29 -53.77 30.99
C LEU A 532 28.77 -53.52 31.11
N TRP A 533 27.95 -53.98 30.15
CA TRP A 533 26.50 -53.81 30.19
C TRP A 533 25.82 -54.92 31.01
N ARG A 534 25.55 -54.66 32.30
CA ARG A 534 24.67 -55.50 33.14
C ARG A 534 23.30 -54.82 33.31
N PRO A 535 22.19 -55.37 32.77
CA PRO A 535 20.85 -54.90 33.11
C PRO A 535 20.58 -55.18 34.59
N GLY A 536 20.16 -54.16 35.34
CA GLY A 536 19.80 -54.28 36.75
C GLY A 536 18.72 -55.35 36.96
N ARG A 537 19.03 -56.33 37.82
CA ARG A 537 18.14 -57.40 38.25
C ARG A 537 17.08 -56.78 39.16
N ASN A 538 15.81 -56.81 38.76
CA ASN A 538 14.68 -56.51 39.63
C ASN A 538 14.79 -57.34 40.92
N GLY A 539 14.60 -56.68 42.07
CA GLY A 539 14.71 -57.29 43.39
C GLY A 539 13.67 -58.39 43.64
N PRO A 540 13.91 -59.29 44.61
CA PRO A 540 13.01 -60.40 44.91
C PRO A 540 11.79 -59.92 45.72
N ILE A 541 10.61 -60.42 45.36
CA ILE A 541 9.42 -60.40 46.20
C ILE A 541 9.63 -61.46 47.31
N PRO A 542 9.57 -61.11 48.61
CA PRO A 542 9.55 -62.10 49.68
C PRO A 542 8.14 -62.71 49.80
N GLY A 543 8.13 -64.01 50.10
CA GLY A 543 6.98 -64.91 50.01
C GLY A 543 5.78 -64.57 50.88
N SER A 544 4.63 -65.01 50.39
CA SER A 544 3.52 -65.52 51.19
C SER A 544 3.87 -66.93 51.65
N GLU A 545 3.92 -67.13 52.97
CA GLU A 545 3.90 -68.44 53.62
C GLU A 545 2.54 -69.13 53.38
N GLU A 546 2.56 -70.47 53.27
CA GLU A 546 1.38 -71.33 53.32
C GLU A 546 0.90 -71.53 54.75
N SER A 547 -0.38 -71.22 55.01
CA SER A 547 -1.30 -72.03 55.84
C SER A 547 -2.74 -71.67 55.52
#